data_AF-A0A525IXF5-F1
#
_entry.id   AF-A0A525IXF5-F1
#
_cell.length_a   1.000
_cell.length_b   1.000
_cell.length_c   1.000
_cell.angle_alpha   90.00
_cell.angle_beta   90.00
_cell.angle_gamma   90.00
#
_symmetry.space_group_name_H-M   'P 1'
#
loop_
_entity.id
_entity.type
_entity.pdbx_description
1 polymer ?
#
loop_
_entity_poly.entity_id
_entity_poly.type
_entity_poly.pdbx_seq_one_letter_code
_entity_poly.pdbx_strand_id
1 'polypeptide(L)'
;MPLTRGQIVGHDNERLAFAFSMVNDGETIQCQISDAAMDELAQTKGTPSIARQAQFVTHRGTIERIASDLYDEAPRIKGYVVRIFTKHIQGARGVS
;
A
#
# COMPACT_ATOMS: atom_id res chain seq x y z
N MET A 1 10.05 -2.20 -12.71
CA MET A 1 10.64 -0.83 -12.55
C MET A 1 9.89 -0.19 -11.40
N PRO A 2 10.55 0.54 -10.47
CA PRO A 2 9.84 1.05 -9.31
C PRO A 2 8.79 2.07 -9.73
N LEU A 3 7.57 1.88 -9.24
CA LEU A 3 6.52 2.86 -9.39
C LEU A 3 6.94 4.16 -8.70
N THR A 4 6.56 5.30 -9.26
CA THR A 4 6.83 6.60 -8.67
C THR A 4 5.68 7.07 -7.78
N ARG A 5 5.99 7.97 -6.84
CA ARG A 5 5.04 8.46 -5.85
C ARG A 5 3.86 9.20 -6.49
N GLY A 6 2.63 8.78 -6.16
CA GLY A 6 1.40 9.46 -6.57
C GLY A 6 0.70 10.18 -5.41
N GLN A 7 -0.62 10.09 -5.38
CA GLN A 7 -1.48 10.83 -4.46
C GLN A 7 -1.90 9.98 -3.26
N ILE A 8 -2.14 10.64 -2.12
CA ILE A 8 -2.88 10.03 -1.01
C ILE A 8 -4.37 10.20 -1.31
N VAL A 9 -5.13 9.12 -1.26
CA VAL A 9 -6.59 9.16 -1.50
C VAL A 9 -7.32 9.21 -0.16
N GLY A 10 -6.99 8.30 0.77
CA GLY A 10 -7.53 8.29 2.13
C GLY A 10 -7.97 6.92 2.61
N HIS A 11 -8.54 6.87 3.81
CA HIS A 11 -9.04 5.64 4.41
C HIS A 11 -10.45 5.31 3.92
N ASP A 12 -10.65 4.09 3.41
CA ASP A 12 -11.93 3.51 3.06
C ASP A 12 -12.38 2.57 4.19
N ASN A 13 -13.34 3.04 5.00
CA ASN A 13 -13.85 2.28 6.16
C ASN A 13 -14.66 1.05 5.76
N GLU A 14 -15.27 1.02 4.57
CA GLU A 14 -16.03 -0.15 4.12
C GLU A 14 -15.09 -1.28 3.68
N ARG A 15 -13.97 -0.92 3.04
CA ARG A 15 -12.95 -1.88 2.61
C ARG A 15 -11.89 -2.18 3.67
N LEU A 16 -11.88 -1.44 4.78
CA LEU A 16 -10.85 -1.50 5.82
C LEU A 16 -9.44 -1.39 5.21
N ALA A 17 -9.29 -0.39 4.35
CA ALA A 17 -8.08 -0.19 3.57
C ALA A 17 -7.77 1.29 3.36
N PHE A 18 -6.49 1.60 3.32
CA PHE A 18 -6.01 2.93 2.96
C PHE A 18 -5.68 2.97 1.46
N ALA A 19 -6.36 3.84 0.73
CA ALA A 19 -6.19 4.04 -0.69
C ALA A 19 -5.15 5.13 -0.97
N PHE A 20 -4.33 4.88 -1.98
CA PHE A 20 -3.35 5.81 -2.52
C PHE A 20 -3.11 5.47 -3.99
N SER A 21 -2.32 6.29 -4.67
CA SER A 21 -1.87 6.01 -6.03
C SER A 21 -0.37 6.10 -6.17
N MET A 22 0.12 5.42 -7.20
CA MET A 22 1.47 5.52 -7.71
C MET A 22 1.42 5.76 -9.22
N VAL A 23 2.56 6.08 -9.84
CA VAL A 23 2.63 6.42 -11.27
C VAL A 23 3.67 5.54 -11.98
N ASN A 24 3.28 4.98 -13.12
CA ASN A 24 4.15 4.27 -14.06
C ASN A 24 4.04 4.90 -15.44
N ASP A 25 5.12 5.48 -15.98
CA ASP A 25 5.13 6.08 -17.33
C ASP A 25 3.95 7.04 -17.61
N GLY A 26 3.56 7.82 -16.59
CA GLY A 26 2.42 8.75 -16.66
C GLY A 26 1.04 8.12 -16.43
N GLU A 27 0.95 6.79 -16.33
CA GLU A 27 -0.27 6.08 -15.94
C GLU A 27 -0.42 6.06 -14.42
N THR A 28 -1.62 6.40 -13.93
CA THR A 28 -1.94 6.30 -12.51
C THR A 28 -2.31 4.87 -12.14
N ILE A 29 -1.55 4.27 -11.25
CA ILE A 29 -1.79 2.95 -10.67
C ILE A 29 -2.49 3.12 -9.33
N GLN A 30 -3.65 2.48 -9.18
CA GLN A 30 -4.40 2.50 -7.93
C GLN A 30 -3.83 1.45 -6.96
N CYS A 31 -3.61 1.86 -5.72
CA CYS A 31 -3.04 1.03 -4.68
C CYS A 31 -3.90 1.07 -3.41
N GLN A 32 -3.96 -0.04 -2.70
CA GLN A 32 -4.62 -0.16 -1.42
C GLN A 32 -3.75 -0.98 -0.47
N ILE A 33 -3.70 -0.58 0.79
CA ILE A 33 -3.13 -1.39 1.88
C ILE A 33 -4.21 -1.63 2.93
N SER A 34 -4.41 -2.87 3.35
CA SER A 34 -5.39 -3.17 4.39
C SER A 34 -4.95 -2.62 5.75
N ASP A 35 -5.93 -2.31 6.60
CA ASP A 35 -5.72 -1.85 7.97
C ASP A 35 -4.81 -2.79 8.77
N ALA A 36 -5.05 -4.10 8.64
CA ALA A 36 -4.25 -5.12 9.29
C ALA A 36 -2.79 -5.12 8.81
N ALA A 37 -2.55 -4.92 7.51
CA ALA A 37 -1.19 -4.85 6.97
C ALA A 37 -0.46 -3.58 7.42
N MET A 38 -1.18 -2.46 7.52
CA MET A 38 -0.63 -1.20 8.03
C MET A 38 -0.28 -1.30 9.52
N ASP A 39 -1.14 -1.93 10.31
CA ASP A 39 -0.91 -2.22 11.73
C ASP A 39 0.29 -3.17 11.92
N GLU A 40 0.36 -4.24 11.14
CA GLU A 40 1.49 -5.17 11.17
C GLU A 40 2.81 -4.47 10.82
N LEU A 41 2.81 -3.61 9.80
CA LEU A 41 3.97 -2.83 9.39
C LEU A 41 4.46 -1.89 10.49
N ALA A 42 3.52 -1.19 11.14
CA ALA A 42 3.79 -0.27 12.25
C ALA A 42 4.02 -0.98 13.60
N GLN A 43 3.92 -2.32 13.65
CA GLN A 43 3.99 -3.11 14.89
C GLN A 43 3.00 -2.62 15.97
N THR A 44 1.83 -2.17 15.53
CA THR A 44 0.73 -1.70 16.39
C THR A 44 -0.54 -2.52 16.10
N LYS A 45 -1.62 -2.30 16.85
CA LYS A 45 -2.92 -2.92 16.59
C LYS A 45 -4.04 -1.92 16.77
N GLY A 46 -5.00 -1.92 15.84
CA GLY A 46 -6.26 -1.20 15.99
C GLY A 46 -6.11 0.32 15.87
N THR A 47 -5.24 0.79 14.98
CA THR A 47 -5.06 2.23 14.76
C THR A 47 -6.40 2.84 14.32
N PRO A 48 -6.91 3.89 15.01
CA PRO A 48 -8.16 4.53 14.62
C PRO A 48 -8.11 5.14 13.22
N SER A 49 -9.25 5.19 12.52
CA SER A 49 -9.35 5.77 11.15
C SER A 49 -8.71 7.16 11.04
N ILE A 50 -8.85 8.02 12.07
CA ILE A 50 -8.28 9.38 12.08
C ILE A 50 -6.74 9.41 12.07
N ALA A 51 -6.10 8.34 12.55
CA ALA A 51 -4.65 8.21 12.63
C ALA A 51 -4.06 7.46 11.43
N ARG A 52 -4.90 6.83 10.58
CA ARG A 52 -4.47 6.03 9.42
C ARG A 52 -3.65 6.82 8.42
N GLN A 53 -4.00 8.09 8.16
CA GLN A 53 -3.20 8.92 7.25
C GLN A 53 -1.80 9.19 7.81
N ALA A 54 -1.69 9.52 9.10
CA ALA A 54 -0.40 9.75 9.73
C ALA A 54 0.46 8.48 9.72
N GLN A 55 -0.16 7.34 10.05
CA GLN A 55 0.49 6.02 9.98
C GLN A 55 0.98 5.71 8.56
N PHE A 56 0.15 5.93 7.53
CA PHE A 56 0.53 5.78 6.13
C PHE A 56 1.72 6.67 5.77
N VAL A 57 1.68 7.96 6.11
CA VAL A 57 2.77 8.91 5.80
C VAL A 57 4.09 8.46 6.43
N THR A 58 4.06 8.04 7.70
CA THR A 58 5.25 7.52 8.41
C THR A 58 5.88 6.32 7.71
N HIS A 59 5.06 5.43 7.15
CA HIS A 59 5.52 4.19 6.52
C HIS A 59 5.47 4.20 4.99
N ARG A 60 5.22 5.36 4.37
CA ARG A 60 4.89 5.49 2.95
C ARG A 60 5.95 4.87 2.04
N GLY A 61 7.22 5.09 2.33
CA GLY A 61 8.33 4.54 1.52
C GLY A 61 8.32 3.01 1.47
N THR A 62 8.10 2.35 2.61
CA THR A 62 8.03 0.88 2.65
C THR A 62 6.79 0.35 1.96
N ILE A 63 5.65 1.01 2.12
CA ILE A 63 4.39 0.64 1.45
C ILE A 63 4.53 0.79 -0.07
N GLU A 64 5.11 1.89 -0.55
CA GLU A 64 5.35 2.16 -1.97
C GLU A 64 6.34 1.16 -2.60
N ARG A 65 7.35 0.71 -1.84
CA ARG A 65 8.25 -0.38 -2.28
C ARG A 65 7.49 -1.68 -2.48
N ILE A 66 6.72 -2.11 -1.47
CA ILE A 66 5.92 -3.34 -1.54
C ILE A 66 4.89 -3.25 -2.68
N ALA A 67 4.29 -2.09 -2.89
CA ALA A 67 3.38 -1.86 -4.02
C ALA A 67 4.08 -2.05 -5.37
N SER A 68 5.32 -1.57 -5.50
CA SER A 68 6.12 -1.73 -6.72
C SER A 68 6.45 -3.19 -6.99
N ASP A 69 6.88 -3.94 -5.97
CA ASP A 69 7.18 -5.37 -6.09
C ASP A 69 5.94 -6.16 -6.55
N LEU A 70 4.78 -5.89 -5.93
CA LEU A 70 3.51 -6.51 -6.32
C LEU A 70 3.04 -6.11 -7.72
N TYR A 71 3.33 -4.88 -8.15
CA TYR A 71 2.98 -4.41 -9.49
C TYR A 71 3.83 -5.08 -10.57
N ASP A 72 5.11 -5.33 -10.32
CA ASP A 72 5.98 -6.03 -11.26
C ASP A 72 5.50 -7.48 -11.48
N GLU A 73 4.87 -8.10 -10.48
CA GLU A 73 4.25 -9.44 -10.56
C GLU A 73 2.78 -9.44 -11.04
N ALA A 74 2.17 -8.27 -11.21
CA ALA A 74 0.74 -8.15 -11.48
C ALA A 74 0.37 -8.48 -12.95
N PRO A 75 -0.87 -8.98 -13.20
CA PRO A 75 -1.41 -9.09 -14.56
C PRO A 75 -1.45 -7.72 -15.27
N ARG A 76 -1.10 -7.69 -16.56
CA ARG A 76 -1.13 -6.49 -17.41
C ARG A 76 -2.54 -6.16 -17.89
N ILE A 77 -3.47 -5.99 -16.95
CA ILE A 77 -4.88 -5.68 -17.20
C ILE A 77 -5.14 -4.22 -16.81
N LYS A 78 -5.80 -3.47 -17.70
CA LYS A 78 -6.17 -2.08 -17.44
C LYS A 78 -7.07 -1.97 -16.22
N GLY A 79 -6.75 -1.04 -15.32
CA GLY A 79 -7.51 -0.83 -14.08
C GLY A 79 -7.20 -1.83 -12.97
N TYR A 80 -6.13 -2.62 -13.09
CA TYR A 80 -5.65 -3.45 -11.99
C TYR A 80 -5.34 -2.58 -10.76
N VAL A 81 -5.84 -3.01 -9.60
CA VAL A 81 -5.60 -2.35 -8.30
C VAL A 81 -4.62 -3.20 -7.50
N VAL A 82 -3.46 -2.63 -7.17
CA VAL A 82 -2.46 -3.27 -6.32
C VAL A 82 -2.98 -3.31 -4.89
N ARG A 83 -3.08 -4.50 -4.29
CA ARG A 83 -3.60 -4.68 -2.92
C ARG A 83 -2.56 -5.31 -2.01
N ILE A 84 -2.21 -4.59 -0.96
CA ILE A 84 -1.23 -4.99 0.04
C ILE A 84 -1.97 -5.57 1.25
N PHE A 85 -1.63 -6.82 1.59
CA PHE A 85 -2.15 -7.54 2.75
C PHE A 85 -1.00 -7.98 3.67
N THR A 86 -1.34 -8.45 4.86
CA THR A 86 -0.41 -8.90 5.91
C THR A 86 0.66 -9.86 5.41
N LYS A 87 0.29 -10.84 4.58
CA LYS A 87 1.22 -11.79 3.94
C LYS A 87 2.35 -11.12 3.15
N HIS A 88 2.12 -9.93 2.59
CA HIS A 88 3.14 -9.17 1.85
C HIS A 88 4.11 -8.44 2.79
N ILE A 89 3.70 -8.11 4.02
CA ILE A 89 4.56 -7.50 5.03
C ILE A 89 5.57 -8.53 5.57
N GLN A 90 5.12 -9.77 5.79
CA GLN A 90 5.93 -10.87 6.30
C GLN A 90 7.02 -11.26 5.29
N GLY A 91 6.66 -11.38 4.01
CA GLY A 91 7.61 -11.66 2.93
C GLY A 91 8.70 -10.58 2.83
N ALA A 92 8.35 -9.31 2.98
CA ALA A 92 9.31 -8.20 2.91
C ALA A 92 10.30 -8.14 4.09
N ARG A 93 10.00 -8.80 5.23
CA ARG A 93 10.89 -8.86 6.40
C ARG A 93 11.93 -9.98 6.31
N GLY A 94 11.62 -11.07 5.60
CA GLY A 94 12.50 -12.24 5.47
C GLY A 94 13.69 -12.07 4.52
N VAL A 95 13.81 -10.94 3.84
CA VAL A 95 14.88 -10.62 2.86
C VAL A 95 15.90 -9.62 3.44
N SER A 96 16.01 -9.52 4.77
CA SER A 96 16.94 -8.60 5.44
C SER A 96 18.26 -9.27 5.79
#